data_AF-A0A4S8QBF0-F1
#
_entry.id   AF-A0A4S8QBF0-F1
#
_cell.length_a   1.000
_cell.length_b   1.000
_cell.length_c   1.000
_cell.angle_alpha   90.00
_cell.angle_beta   90.00
_cell.angle_gamma   90.00
#
_symmetry.space_group_name_H-M   'P 1'
#
loop_
_entity.id
_entity.type
_entity.pdbx_description
1 polymer ?
#
loop_
_entity_poly.entity_id
_entity_poly.type
_entity_poly.pdbx_seq_one_letter_code
_entity_poly.pdbx_strand_id
1 'polypeptide(L)'
;MTIPANAPAPLYTDPVFDGPTDPTLVYDPEGAKWHLFYTQRRANQPDGGVAWVHGTDIGHAVSSDGHEWTYTGIQVIPDIESGNTWWAPEIMIHNGVWHMYVTYLEGVREDWSGPAEIRHYTSNDLEQWKYESTLDLDSERAIDATVHRTPDGKWRMWYKDERRESHIYTADSDDLFHWETAGPAATDQGQEGPTVFELGGVYWMVTDGWSGLLVRRSTDLRSWHRQPMPLLSGPGKRAFDEAIGHHAMALPQGLDEGYLYYFTHPGGGRRSTVQVARLHVRDGWLRCDRDEPFPYGPDPSRTPAFRGGSA
;
A
#
# COMPACT_ATOMS: atom_id res chain seq x y z
N MET A 1 -31.53 0.29 11.89
CA MET A 1 -30.13 -0.03 11.49
C MET A 1 -30.21 -0.66 10.12
N THR A 2 -29.73 0.05 9.10
CA THR A 2 -29.53 -0.50 7.75
C THR A 2 -28.39 -1.51 7.83
N ILE A 3 -28.59 -2.69 7.23
CA ILE A 3 -27.52 -3.69 7.07
C ILE A 3 -26.48 -3.06 6.13
N PRO A 4 -25.17 -3.08 6.45
CA PRO A 4 -24.16 -2.52 5.56
C PRO A 4 -24.20 -3.24 4.21
N ALA A 5 -24.06 -2.48 3.12
CA ALA A 5 -23.97 -3.06 1.79
C ALA A 5 -22.72 -3.95 1.66
N ASN A 6 -22.76 -4.92 0.76
CA ASN A 6 -21.58 -5.72 0.44
C ASN A 6 -20.51 -4.87 -0.23
N ALA A 7 -19.24 -5.28 -0.14
CA ALA A 7 -18.14 -4.61 -0.82
C ALA A 7 -18.39 -4.47 -2.34
N PRO A 8 -18.19 -3.28 -2.93
CA PRO A 8 -18.24 -3.10 -4.38
C PRO A 8 -17.11 -3.88 -5.07
N ALA A 9 -17.31 -4.20 -6.35
CA ALA A 9 -16.33 -4.87 -7.20
C ALA A 9 -16.43 -4.31 -8.63
N PRO A 10 -15.43 -3.53 -9.11
CA PRO A 10 -14.24 -3.13 -8.37
C PRO A 10 -14.59 -2.14 -7.24
N LEU A 11 -13.71 -2.00 -6.26
CA LEU A 11 -13.80 -0.89 -5.31
C LEU A 11 -13.55 0.44 -6.02
N TYR A 12 -12.53 0.48 -6.86
CA TYR A 12 -12.15 1.69 -7.57
C TYR A 12 -11.49 1.38 -8.92
N THR A 13 -11.75 2.24 -9.91
CA THR A 13 -11.04 2.30 -11.19
C THR A 13 -10.64 3.75 -11.42
N ASP A 14 -9.39 3.97 -11.83
CA ASP A 14 -8.88 5.29 -12.20
C ASP A 14 -9.56 5.78 -13.49
N PRO A 15 -10.26 6.92 -13.48
CA PRO A 15 -10.99 7.40 -14.65
C PRO A 15 -10.11 8.02 -15.74
N VAL A 16 -8.82 8.23 -15.46
CA VAL A 16 -7.89 8.90 -16.38
C VAL A 16 -7.13 7.87 -17.22
N PHE A 17 -6.46 6.93 -16.57
CA PHE A 17 -5.52 6.00 -17.19
C PHE A 17 -5.87 4.52 -17.03
N ASP A 18 -6.98 4.17 -16.35
CA ASP A 18 -7.40 2.79 -16.09
C ASP A 18 -6.37 1.95 -15.30
N GLY A 19 -5.50 2.59 -14.52
CA GLY A 19 -4.38 1.91 -13.85
C GLY A 19 -4.16 2.28 -12.38
N PRO A 20 -5.16 2.19 -11.48
CA PRO A 20 -4.90 2.38 -10.06
C PRO A 20 -4.16 1.15 -9.49
N THR A 21 -2.94 1.35 -8.98
CA THR A 21 -2.14 0.30 -8.32
C THR A 21 -1.57 0.78 -7.00
N ASP A 22 -1.10 -0.17 -6.18
CA ASP A 22 -0.42 0.12 -4.91
C ASP A 22 -1.26 1.03 -3.98
N PRO A 23 -2.50 0.63 -3.65
CA PRO A 23 -3.45 1.50 -2.95
C PRO A 23 -3.04 1.73 -1.49
N THR A 24 -3.17 2.97 -1.03
CA THR A 24 -3.05 3.35 0.38
C THR A 24 -4.28 4.12 0.82
N LEU A 25 -4.86 3.69 1.94
CA LEU A 25 -6.09 4.24 2.49
C LEU A 25 -5.87 4.86 3.87
N VAL A 26 -6.33 6.09 4.05
CA VAL A 26 -6.35 6.80 5.34
C VAL A 26 -7.69 7.49 5.56
N TYR A 27 -8.04 7.74 6.82
CA TYR A 27 -9.19 8.56 7.18
C TYR A 27 -8.71 9.95 7.60
N ASP A 28 -9.27 10.99 7.00
CA ASP A 28 -9.11 12.36 7.47
C ASP A 28 -10.23 12.71 8.46
N PRO A 29 -9.93 12.84 9.76
CA PRO A 29 -10.93 13.20 10.76
C PRO A 29 -11.41 14.66 10.63
N GLU A 30 -10.63 15.56 10.05
CA GLU A 30 -11.02 16.96 9.89
C GLU A 30 -12.04 17.12 8.76
N GLY A 31 -11.76 16.51 7.60
CA GLY A 31 -12.65 16.45 6.45
C GLY A 31 -13.77 15.41 6.55
N ALA A 32 -13.70 14.52 7.54
CA ALA A 32 -14.59 13.37 7.74
C ALA A 32 -14.72 12.48 6.49
N LYS A 33 -13.59 12.20 5.83
CA LYS A 33 -13.54 11.44 4.58
C LYS A 33 -12.44 10.38 4.61
N TRP A 34 -12.68 9.30 3.87
CA TRP A 34 -11.65 8.38 3.45
C TRP A 34 -10.92 8.92 2.23
N HIS A 35 -9.60 8.79 2.23
CA HIS A 35 -8.73 9.19 1.14
C HIS A 35 -8.00 7.94 0.62
N LEU A 36 -8.14 7.68 -0.67
CA LEU A 36 -7.43 6.65 -1.41
C LEU A 36 -6.35 7.30 -2.27
N PHE A 37 -5.11 6.93 -2.00
CA PHE A 37 -3.94 7.29 -2.79
C PHE A 37 -3.44 6.04 -3.53
N TYR A 38 -2.93 6.21 -4.73
CA TYR A 38 -2.50 5.08 -5.55
C TYR A 38 -1.48 5.53 -6.61
N THR A 39 -0.60 4.62 -7.02
CA THR A 39 0.18 4.81 -8.24
C THR A 39 -0.77 4.86 -9.43
N GLN A 40 -0.80 5.99 -10.16
CA GLN A 40 -1.65 6.15 -11.34
C GLN A 40 -0.94 5.64 -12.59
N ARG A 41 -0.85 4.31 -12.76
CA ARG A 41 -0.25 3.71 -13.96
C ARG A 41 -1.00 4.11 -15.22
N ARG A 42 -0.26 4.34 -16.29
CA ARG A 42 -0.73 4.88 -17.57
C ARG A 42 -1.26 3.79 -18.50
N ALA A 43 -2.16 2.93 -18.02
CA ALA A 43 -2.52 1.67 -18.68
C ALA A 43 -3.15 1.83 -20.08
N ASN A 44 -3.77 2.99 -20.36
CA ASN A 44 -4.37 3.31 -21.66
C ASN A 44 -3.48 4.14 -22.61
N GLN A 45 -2.22 4.43 -22.25
CA GLN A 45 -1.31 5.19 -23.09
C GLN A 45 -0.51 4.30 -24.05
N PRO A 46 -0.21 4.80 -25.28
CA PRO A 46 0.67 4.10 -26.21
C PRO A 46 2.12 4.27 -25.80
N ASP A 47 2.82 3.17 -25.51
CA ASP A 47 4.21 3.21 -25.10
C ASP A 47 4.97 1.88 -25.35
N GLY A 48 6.30 1.97 -25.27
CA GLY A 48 7.22 0.84 -25.41
C GLY A 48 7.49 0.14 -24.07
N GLY A 49 7.57 -1.19 -24.09
CA GLY A 49 7.98 -1.99 -22.94
C GLY A 49 7.12 -1.73 -21.69
N VAL A 50 7.77 -1.29 -20.60
CA VAL A 50 7.13 -0.98 -19.31
C VAL A 50 6.90 0.51 -19.07
N ALA A 51 7.05 1.36 -20.07
CA ALA A 51 6.87 2.81 -19.89
C ALA A 51 5.50 3.24 -19.36
N TRP A 52 4.47 2.39 -19.46
CA TRP A 52 3.14 2.64 -18.88
C TRP A 52 3.15 2.65 -17.35
N VAL A 53 4.17 2.05 -16.72
CA VAL A 53 4.37 2.15 -15.27
C VAL A 53 5.28 3.30 -14.88
N HIS A 54 5.93 4.00 -15.81
CA HIS A 54 6.75 5.18 -15.51
C HIS A 54 6.01 6.48 -15.82
N GLY A 55 6.58 7.64 -15.47
CA GLY A 55 5.95 8.94 -15.64
C GLY A 55 4.57 9.02 -14.99
N THR A 56 4.42 8.28 -13.88
CA THR A 56 3.19 8.15 -13.11
C THR A 56 3.14 9.18 -12.01
N ASP A 57 1.95 9.66 -11.72
CA ASP A 57 1.66 10.47 -10.55
C ASP A 57 1.05 9.60 -9.43
N ILE A 58 0.87 10.21 -8.26
CA ILE A 58 0.02 9.64 -7.20
C ILE A 58 -1.41 10.15 -7.40
N GLY A 59 -2.29 9.27 -7.87
CA GLY A 59 -3.72 9.56 -8.02
C GLY A 59 -4.42 9.63 -6.67
N HIS A 60 -5.50 10.40 -6.60
CA HIS A 60 -6.26 10.64 -5.38
C HIS A 60 -7.76 10.55 -5.61
N ALA A 61 -8.44 9.82 -4.74
CA ALA A 61 -9.89 9.76 -4.66
C ALA A 61 -10.37 9.84 -3.21
N VAL A 62 -11.58 10.35 -3.01
CA VAL A 62 -12.19 10.47 -1.68
C VAL A 62 -13.54 9.77 -1.61
N SER A 63 -13.89 9.30 -0.42
CA SER A 63 -15.18 8.67 -0.13
C SER A 63 -15.67 9.04 1.26
N SER A 64 -16.98 9.24 1.43
CA SER A 64 -17.60 9.45 2.75
C SER A 64 -17.96 8.14 3.47
N ASP A 65 -18.08 7.05 2.74
CA ASP A 65 -18.57 5.76 3.24
C ASP A 65 -17.67 4.56 2.89
N GLY A 66 -16.63 4.79 2.11
CA GLY A 66 -15.72 3.77 1.59
C GLY A 66 -16.26 2.97 0.42
N HIS A 67 -17.51 3.20 -0.02
CA HIS A 67 -18.16 2.51 -1.14
C HIS A 67 -18.09 3.32 -2.43
N GLU A 68 -18.49 4.59 -2.38
CA GLU A 68 -18.50 5.46 -3.53
C GLU A 68 -17.28 6.38 -3.50
N TRP A 69 -16.45 6.29 -4.54
CA TRP A 69 -15.18 7.02 -4.64
C TRP A 69 -15.25 8.08 -5.72
N THR A 70 -14.89 9.31 -5.36
CA THR A 70 -14.79 10.45 -6.27
C THR A 70 -13.32 10.77 -6.51
N TYR A 71 -12.87 10.66 -7.77
CA TYR A 71 -11.54 11.10 -8.17
C TYR A 71 -11.40 12.63 -7.98
N THR A 72 -10.35 13.04 -7.30
CA THR A 72 -10.08 14.45 -6.95
C THR A 72 -8.85 15.00 -7.67
N GLY A 73 -8.13 14.17 -8.42
CA GLY A 73 -6.94 14.58 -9.18
C GLY A 73 -5.71 13.76 -8.79
N ILE A 74 -4.56 14.37 -9.00
CA ILE A 74 -3.26 13.85 -8.57
C ILE A 74 -2.73 14.67 -7.41
N GLN A 75 -1.86 14.09 -6.59
CA GLN A 75 -1.14 14.81 -5.56
C GLN A 75 -0.05 15.69 -6.19
N VAL A 76 -0.02 16.96 -5.79
CA VAL A 76 1.03 17.88 -6.20
C VAL A 76 2.17 17.74 -5.21
N ILE A 77 3.13 16.89 -5.57
CA ILE A 77 4.33 16.65 -4.77
C ILE A 77 5.38 17.71 -5.13
N PRO A 78 6.00 18.40 -4.15
CA PRO A 78 7.13 19.30 -4.45
C PRO A 78 8.28 18.56 -5.14
N ASP A 79 9.04 19.27 -5.97
CA ASP A 79 10.13 18.75 -6.80
C ASP A 79 9.69 17.84 -7.97
N ILE A 80 8.43 17.97 -8.43
CA ILE A 80 8.00 17.44 -9.73
C ILE A 80 8.68 18.25 -10.85
N GLU A 81 9.79 17.73 -11.36
CA GLU A 81 10.03 17.91 -12.79
C GLU A 81 8.99 17.05 -13.53
N SER A 82 8.23 17.70 -14.41
CA SER A 82 7.22 17.03 -15.22
C SER A 82 7.84 15.84 -15.96
N GLY A 83 7.27 14.65 -15.76
CA GLY A 83 7.72 13.41 -16.43
C GLY A 83 8.49 12.44 -15.55
N ASN A 84 8.74 12.77 -14.28
CA ASN A 84 9.23 11.81 -13.28
C ASN A 84 8.17 10.78 -12.87
N THR A 85 8.62 9.73 -12.20
CA THR A 85 7.81 8.56 -11.83
C THR A 85 7.63 8.49 -10.31
N TRP A 86 6.39 8.32 -9.86
CA TRP A 86 6.02 8.15 -8.45
C TRP A 86 5.23 6.86 -8.24
N TRP A 87 5.68 6.01 -7.31
CA TRP A 87 5.05 4.72 -7.00
C TRP A 87 4.78 4.51 -5.51
N ALA A 88 3.76 3.72 -5.22
CA ALA A 88 3.49 3.05 -3.94
C ALA A 88 3.63 3.98 -2.73
N PRO A 89 2.73 4.97 -2.59
CA PRO A 89 2.79 5.90 -1.47
C PRO A 89 2.37 5.19 -0.18
N GLU A 90 3.19 5.22 0.87
CA GLU A 90 2.79 4.89 2.24
C GLU A 90 2.46 6.16 3.00
N ILE A 91 1.24 6.26 3.52
CA ILE A 91 0.74 7.46 4.21
C ILE A 91 0.23 7.12 5.60
N MET A 92 0.70 7.85 6.60
CA MET A 92 0.32 7.69 8.00
C MET A 92 0.35 9.03 8.75
N ILE A 93 -0.39 9.13 9.87
CA ILE A 93 -0.38 10.31 10.74
C ILE A 93 0.31 10.02 12.07
N HIS A 94 1.15 10.96 12.51
CA HIS A 94 1.72 10.94 13.85
C HIS A 94 1.80 12.36 14.42
N ASN A 95 1.34 12.54 15.66
CA ASN A 95 1.33 13.83 16.35
C ASN A 95 0.72 14.99 15.54
N GLY A 96 -0.34 14.71 14.77
CA GLY A 96 -1.05 15.70 13.96
C GLY A 96 -0.39 16.03 12.62
N VAL A 97 0.68 15.33 12.24
CA VAL A 97 1.36 15.50 10.95
C VAL A 97 1.20 14.24 10.11
N TRP A 98 0.77 14.39 8.86
CA TRP A 98 0.78 13.31 7.88
C TRP A 98 2.18 13.15 7.31
N HIS A 99 2.62 11.90 7.21
CA HIS A 99 3.88 11.50 6.58
C HIS A 99 3.56 10.67 5.35
N MET A 100 4.24 10.97 4.25
CA MET A 100 4.23 10.14 3.04
C MET A 100 5.64 9.66 2.73
N TYR A 101 5.81 8.35 2.57
CA TYR A 101 7.01 7.74 1.99
C TYR A 101 6.65 7.19 0.63
N VAL A 102 7.24 7.73 -0.42
CA VAL A 102 6.88 7.41 -1.81
C VAL A 102 8.12 7.08 -2.60
N THR A 103 8.00 6.10 -3.49
CA THR A 103 9.07 5.74 -4.41
C THR A 103 9.17 6.80 -5.51
N TYR A 104 10.39 7.26 -5.80
CA TYR A 104 10.71 8.19 -6.87
C TYR A 104 11.70 7.57 -7.86
N LEU A 105 11.43 7.76 -9.16
CA LEU A 105 12.40 7.52 -10.24
C LEU A 105 12.40 8.71 -11.19
N GLU A 106 13.59 9.06 -11.67
CA GLU A 106 13.74 10.10 -12.68
C GLU A 106 13.27 9.61 -14.06
N GLY A 107 12.40 10.39 -14.69
CA GLY A 107 11.95 10.24 -16.07
C GLY A 107 11.06 9.02 -16.36
N VAL A 108 10.90 8.74 -17.67
CA VAL A 108 10.16 7.59 -18.23
C VAL A 108 11.14 6.59 -18.82
N ARG A 109 10.96 5.30 -18.50
CA ARG A 109 11.83 4.21 -18.97
C ARG A 109 11.01 3.12 -19.64
N GLU A 110 11.59 2.44 -20.63
CA GLU A 110 10.96 1.30 -21.32
C GLU A 110 11.35 -0.06 -20.71
N ASP A 111 12.24 -0.06 -19.72
CA ASP A 111 12.71 -1.22 -18.97
C ASP A 111 12.77 -0.95 -17.45
N TRP A 112 13.04 -1.99 -16.67
CA TRP A 112 13.17 -1.92 -15.20
C TRP A 112 14.57 -1.49 -14.74
N SER A 113 15.35 -0.75 -15.54
CA SER A 113 16.69 -0.30 -15.13
C SER A 113 16.64 1.05 -14.41
N GLY A 114 17.73 1.40 -13.72
CA GLY A 114 17.91 2.72 -13.12
C GLY A 114 17.85 2.77 -11.61
N PRO A 115 18.14 3.96 -11.06
CA PRO A 115 17.98 4.22 -9.64
C PRO A 115 16.50 4.39 -9.28
N ALA A 116 16.17 4.00 -8.05
CA ALA A 116 14.92 4.28 -7.39
C ALA A 116 15.19 4.57 -5.91
N GLU A 117 14.54 5.60 -5.39
CA GLU A 117 14.74 6.07 -4.03
C GLU A 117 13.41 6.30 -3.32
N ILE A 118 13.39 6.17 -2.00
CA ILE A 118 12.23 6.51 -1.18
C ILE A 118 12.40 7.94 -0.70
N ARG A 119 11.40 8.78 -0.99
CA ARG A 119 11.33 10.18 -0.55
C ARG A 119 10.28 10.36 0.53
N HIS A 120 10.59 11.21 1.49
CA HIS A 120 9.73 11.57 2.62
C HIS A 120 9.15 12.97 2.44
N TYR A 121 7.83 13.05 2.61
CA TYR A 121 7.07 14.28 2.63
C TYR A 121 6.21 14.37 3.88
N THR A 122 5.90 15.59 4.31
CA THR A 122 4.92 15.85 5.38
C THR A 122 3.77 16.73 4.89
N SER A 123 2.61 16.61 5.52
CA SER A 123 1.44 17.45 5.25
C SER A 123 0.62 17.64 6.51
N ASN A 124 -0.12 18.75 6.59
CA ASN A 124 -1.13 18.97 7.64
C ASN A 124 -2.56 18.69 7.15
N ASP A 125 -2.76 18.60 5.83
CA ASP A 125 -4.09 18.61 5.20
C ASP A 125 -4.27 17.53 4.11
N LEU A 126 -3.29 16.64 3.92
CA LEU A 126 -3.25 15.61 2.87
C LEU A 126 -3.26 16.15 1.42
N GLU A 127 -3.10 17.45 1.22
CA GLU A 127 -3.12 18.10 -0.09
C GLU A 127 -1.80 18.83 -0.36
N GLN A 128 -1.34 19.63 0.58
CA GLN A 128 -0.09 20.38 0.50
C GLN A 128 1.01 19.59 1.17
N TRP A 129 1.89 19.02 0.35
CA TRP A 129 3.04 18.27 0.80
C TRP A 129 4.27 19.15 0.87
N LYS A 130 5.11 18.91 1.88
CA LYS A 130 6.42 19.51 2.07
C LYS A 130 7.46 18.40 1.93
N TYR A 131 8.43 18.58 1.04
CA TYR A 131 9.58 17.69 0.97
C TYR A 131 10.42 17.80 2.24
N GLU A 132 10.79 16.65 2.82
CA GLU A 132 11.69 16.58 3.96
C GLU A 132 13.06 16.01 3.56
N SER A 133 13.09 14.83 2.95
CA SER A 133 14.34 14.15 2.59
C SER A 133 14.17 13.00 1.60
N THR A 134 15.20 12.71 0.84
CA THR A 134 15.44 11.37 0.25
C THR A 134 16.13 10.50 1.29
N LEU A 135 15.62 9.29 1.53
CA LEU A 135 16.17 8.39 2.53
C LEU A 135 17.49 7.76 2.06
N ASP A 136 18.50 7.77 2.94
CA ASP A 136 19.73 7.01 2.75
C ASP A 136 19.56 5.58 3.30
N LEU A 137 19.23 4.64 2.40
CA LEU A 137 18.96 3.23 2.74
C LEU A 137 20.14 2.31 2.37
N ASP A 138 21.32 2.87 2.13
CA ASP A 138 22.50 2.17 1.60
C ASP A 138 22.17 1.34 0.34
N SER A 139 21.26 1.85 -0.50
CA SER A 139 20.85 1.25 -1.76
C SER A 139 20.31 2.30 -2.70
N GLU A 140 20.64 2.17 -3.98
CA GLU A 140 20.13 3.02 -5.07
C GLU A 140 18.90 2.41 -5.77
N ARG A 141 18.32 1.33 -5.23
CA ARG A 141 17.10 0.70 -5.77
C ARG A 141 16.16 0.20 -4.68
N ALA A 142 15.83 1.10 -3.76
CA ALA A 142 14.87 0.85 -2.68
C ALA A 142 13.50 1.43 -3.06
N ILE A 143 12.45 0.62 -2.96
CA ILE A 143 11.07 0.98 -3.31
C ILE A 143 10.06 0.39 -2.33
N ASP A 144 8.80 0.80 -2.46
CA ASP A 144 7.64 0.21 -1.78
C ASP A 144 7.77 0.20 -0.25
N ALA A 145 7.85 1.39 0.34
CA ALA A 145 7.91 1.52 1.80
C ALA A 145 6.59 1.12 2.47
N THR A 146 6.66 0.56 3.67
CA THR A 146 5.59 0.59 4.68
C THR A 146 6.18 0.88 6.05
N VAL A 147 5.44 1.56 6.91
CA VAL A 147 5.92 1.99 8.23
C VAL A 147 4.99 1.50 9.34
N HIS A 148 5.58 0.97 10.40
CA HIS A 148 4.84 0.57 11.60
C HIS A 148 5.63 0.92 12.86
N ARG A 149 4.91 1.29 13.92
CA ARG A 149 5.51 1.55 15.23
C ARG A 149 5.93 0.25 15.91
N THR A 150 7.13 0.19 16.47
CA THR A 150 7.65 -1.00 17.16
C THR A 150 7.22 -1.02 18.63
N PRO A 151 7.25 -2.19 19.31
CA PRO A 151 6.82 -2.29 20.71
C PRO A 151 7.67 -1.48 21.70
N ASP A 152 8.92 -1.19 21.35
CA ASP A 152 9.83 -0.31 22.11
C ASP A 152 9.56 1.19 21.86
N GLY A 153 8.57 1.52 21.04
CA GLY A 153 8.09 2.87 20.80
C GLY A 153 8.77 3.63 19.67
N LYS A 154 9.76 3.00 19.01
CA LYS A 154 10.41 3.49 17.77
C LYS A 154 9.52 3.23 16.55
N TRP A 155 10.03 3.58 15.38
CA TRP A 155 9.41 3.30 14.09
C TRP A 155 10.32 2.38 13.28
N ARG A 156 9.68 1.52 12.49
CA ARG A 156 10.37 0.68 11.52
C ARG A 156 9.71 0.81 10.16
N MET A 157 10.54 0.94 9.15
CA MET A 157 10.17 0.85 7.74
C MET A 157 10.54 -0.54 7.23
N TRP A 158 9.69 -1.09 6.35
CA TRP A 158 10.02 -2.22 5.49
C TRP A 158 9.95 -1.75 4.05
N TYR A 159 10.89 -2.19 3.22
CA TYR A 159 10.96 -1.80 1.81
C TYR A 159 11.58 -2.92 0.98
N LYS A 160 11.27 -2.95 -0.31
CA LYS A 160 11.94 -3.83 -1.29
C LYS A 160 13.29 -3.22 -1.65
N ASP A 161 14.33 -4.05 -1.72
CA ASP A 161 15.63 -3.65 -2.25
C ASP A 161 16.04 -4.50 -3.45
N GLU A 162 16.01 -3.90 -4.64
CA GLU A 162 16.27 -4.61 -5.89
C GLU A 162 17.76 -4.91 -6.10
N ARG A 163 18.67 -4.18 -5.43
CA ARG A 163 20.11 -4.50 -5.42
C ARG A 163 20.41 -5.68 -4.50
N ARG A 164 19.52 -5.97 -3.55
CA ARG A 164 19.64 -7.07 -2.59
C ARG A 164 18.61 -8.16 -2.87
N GLU A 165 18.60 -8.63 -4.13
CA GLU A 165 17.78 -9.75 -4.63
C GLU A 165 16.27 -9.52 -4.60
N SER A 166 15.81 -8.26 -4.53
CA SER A 166 14.40 -7.91 -4.30
C SER A 166 13.85 -8.52 -3.00
N HIS A 167 14.69 -8.60 -1.98
CA HIS A 167 14.27 -8.99 -0.64
C HIS A 167 13.70 -7.80 0.13
N ILE A 168 13.02 -8.09 1.23
CA ILE A 168 12.51 -7.04 2.13
C ILE A 168 13.58 -6.70 3.15
N TYR A 169 13.96 -5.43 3.17
CA TYR A 169 14.89 -4.83 4.12
C TYR A 169 14.16 -3.87 5.06
N THR A 170 14.85 -3.45 6.11
CA THR A 170 14.30 -2.57 7.14
C THR A 170 15.21 -1.40 7.43
N ALA A 171 14.60 -0.31 7.90
CA ALA A 171 15.27 0.80 8.54
C ALA A 171 14.49 1.19 9.80
N ASP A 172 15.19 1.62 10.84
CA ASP A 172 14.60 2.07 12.10
C ASP A 172 14.72 3.59 12.23
N SER A 173 13.75 4.21 12.89
CA SER A 173 13.71 5.65 13.13
C SER A 173 13.14 5.95 14.52
N ASP A 174 13.68 6.97 15.18
CA ASP A 174 13.14 7.48 16.44
C ASP A 174 12.07 8.58 16.22
N ASP A 175 12.07 9.24 15.06
CA ASP A 175 11.32 10.48 14.83
C ASP A 175 10.53 10.53 13.51
N LEU A 176 10.61 9.49 12.67
CA LEU A 176 10.07 9.42 11.29
C LEU A 176 10.82 10.26 10.23
N PHE A 177 11.79 11.08 10.62
CA PHE A 177 12.58 11.91 9.70
C PHE A 177 13.93 11.28 9.38
N HIS A 178 14.60 10.71 10.39
CA HIS A 178 15.93 10.13 10.25
C HIS A 178 15.85 8.61 10.34
N TRP A 179 16.40 7.92 9.35
CA TRP A 179 16.31 6.46 9.20
C TRP A 179 17.70 5.84 9.20
N GLU A 180 17.87 4.74 9.94
CA GLU A 180 19.08 3.94 9.98
C GLU A 180 18.77 2.52 9.49
N THR A 181 19.57 1.98 8.56
CA THR A 181 19.34 0.63 8.04
C THR A 181 19.45 -0.43 9.15
N ALA A 182 18.47 -1.33 9.21
CA ALA A 182 18.30 -2.33 10.28
C ALA A 182 18.41 -3.78 9.78
N GLY A 183 18.84 -3.96 8.53
CA GLY A 183 19.09 -5.27 7.91
C GLY A 183 17.84 -5.92 7.29
N PRO A 184 17.96 -7.18 6.83
CA PRO A 184 16.89 -7.88 6.14
C PRO A 184 15.76 -8.32 7.07
N ALA A 185 14.51 -8.26 6.60
CA ALA A 185 13.33 -8.83 7.27
C ALA A 185 12.84 -10.13 6.61
N ALA A 186 12.94 -10.28 5.29
CA ALA A 186 12.56 -11.51 4.59
C ALA A 186 13.36 -11.72 3.31
N THR A 187 14.07 -12.86 3.24
CA THR A 187 15.09 -13.19 2.22
C THR A 187 14.92 -14.58 1.62
N ASP A 188 13.74 -15.20 1.75
CA ASP A 188 13.45 -16.54 1.24
C ASP A 188 13.14 -16.55 -0.26
N GLN A 189 12.75 -15.41 -0.82
CA GLN A 189 12.57 -15.17 -2.25
C GLN A 189 12.46 -13.68 -2.55
N GLY A 190 12.64 -13.31 -3.82
CA GLY A 190 12.24 -11.99 -4.32
C GLY A 190 10.74 -11.75 -4.12
N GLN A 191 10.39 -10.53 -3.70
CA GLN A 191 9.04 -10.06 -3.40
C GLN A 191 9.02 -8.52 -3.32
N GLU A 192 7.85 -7.90 -3.26
CA GLU A 192 7.71 -6.45 -3.15
C GLU A 192 6.47 -6.03 -2.36
N GLY A 193 6.17 -4.74 -2.32
CA GLY A 193 4.98 -4.19 -1.68
C GLY A 193 4.68 -4.70 -0.28
N PRO A 194 5.61 -4.58 0.69
CA PRO A 194 5.32 -4.95 2.07
C PRO A 194 4.20 -4.07 2.63
N THR A 195 3.28 -4.67 3.37
CA THR A 195 2.37 -3.99 4.31
C THR A 195 2.46 -4.68 5.66
N VAL A 196 2.65 -3.89 6.73
CA VAL A 196 2.79 -4.39 8.10
C VAL A 196 1.67 -3.84 8.98
N PHE A 197 0.97 -4.73 9.69
CA PHE A 197 -0.17 -4.38 10.53
C PHE A 197 -0.38 -5.38 11.67
N GLU A 198 -1.09 -4.96 12.72
CA GLU A 198 -1.51 -5.82 13.81
C GLU A 198 -2.94 -6.33 13.60
N LEU A 199 -3.17 -7.63 13.79
CA LEU A 199 -4.50 -8.23 13.80
C LEU A 199 -4.50 -9.52 14.63
N GLY A 200 -5.44 -9.63 15.56
CA GLY A 200 -5.56 -10.77 16.47
C GLY A 200 -4.44 -10.85 17.51
N GLY A 201 -3.84 -9.70 17.88
CA GLY A 201 -2.74 -9.62 18.85
C GLY A 201 -1.40 -10.14 18.32
N VAL A 202 -1.25 -10.24 17.00
CA VAL A 202 0.01 -10.57 16.33
C VAL A 202 0.23 -9.63 15.15
N TYR A 203 1.49 -9.44 14.77
CA TYR A 203 1.85 -8.65 13.60
C TYR A 203 1.86 -9.52 12.36
N TRP A 204 1.38 -8.98 11.25
CA TRP A 204 1.40 -9.58 9.93
C TRP A 204 2.22 -8.72 8.99
N MET A 205 2.98 -9.37 8.11
CA MET A 205 3.60 -8.75 6.95
C MET A 205 3.08 -9.47 5.71
N VAL A 206 2.46 -8.71 4.82
CA VAL A 206 1.98 -9.19 3.52
C VAL A 206 2.84 -8.55 2.43
N THR A 207 3.28 -9.32 1.44
CA THR A 207 4.13 -8.85 0.33
C THR A 207 3.65 -9.47 -0.98
N ASP A 208 3.75 -8.74 -2.09
CA ASP A 208 3.53 -9.31 -3.42
C ASP A 208 4.69 -10.26 -3.79
N GLY A 209 4.38 -11.54 -3.98
CA GLY A 209 5.35 -12.56 -4.40
C GLY A 209 5.29 -12.88 -5.89
N TRP A 210 4.64 -12.03 -6.70
CA TRP A 210 4.31 -12.22 -8.12
C TRP A 210 3.59 -13.53 -8.46
N SER A 211 3.02 -14.17 -7.42
CA SER A 211 2.32 -15.45 -7.46
C SER A 211 1.18 -15.46 -6.43
N GLY A 212 0.68 -14.26 -6.09
CA GLY A 212 -0.15 -13.98 -4.94
C GLY A 212 0.65 -13.35 -3.80
N LEU A 213 -0.06 -13.09 -2.71
CA LEU A 213 0.43 -12.33 -1.57
C LEU A 213 1.02 -13.27 -0.52
N LEU A 214 2.32 -13.21 -0.33
CA LEU A 214 3.02 -13.95 0.71
C LEU A 214 2.66 -13.36 2.08
N VAL A 215 2.50 -14.22 3.08
CA VAL A 215 2.11 -13.79 4.43
C VAL A 215 3.12 -14.29 5.43
N ARG A 216 3.57 -13.41 6.32
CA ARG A 216 4.39 -13.72 7.48
C ARG A 216 3.74 -13.19 8.74
N ARG A 217 3.96 -13.86 9.87
CA ARG A 217 3.54 -13.39 11.19
C ARG A 217 4.73 -13.19 12.11
N SER A 218 4.60 -12.25 13.03
CA SER A 218 5.61 -11.92 14.03
C SER A 218 4.95 -11.52 15.35
N THR A 219 5.68 -11.70 16.45
CA THR A 219 5.32 -11.20 17.79
C THR A 219 6.23 -10.06 18.25
N ASP A 220 7.26 -9.72 17.48
CA ASP A 220 8.32 -8.77 17.87
C ASP A 220 8.73 -7.80 16.74
N LEU A 221 8.12 -7.90 15.54
CA LEU A 221 8.45 -7.14 14.32
C LEU A 221 9.90 -7.33 13.82
N ARG A 222 10.60 -8.36 14.32
CA ARG A 222 11.98 -8.71 13.97
C ARG A 222 12.06 -10.11 13.35
N SER A 223 11.38 -11.06 13.97
CA SER A 223 11.36 -12.47 13.61
C SER A 223 10.07 -12.80 12.88
N TRP A 224 10.18 -13.22 11.62
CA TRP A 224 9.03 -13.47 10.75
C TRP A 224 8.87 -14.95 10.41
N HIS A 225 7.66 -15.47 10.58
CA HIS A 225 7.30 -16.85 10.25
C HIS A 225 6.32 -16.87 9.08
N ARG A 226 6.74 -17.47 7.95
CA ARG A 226 5.92 -17.55 6.73
C ARG A 226 4.78 -18.54 6.88
N GLN A 227 3.60 -18.11 6.45
CA GLN A 227 2.43 -18.97 6.25
C GLN A 227 2.66 -19.91 5.06
N PRO A 228 2.17 -21.16 5.09
CA PRO A 228 2.39 -22.11 3.99
C PRO A 228 1.80 -21.67 2.64
N MET A 229 0.64 -21.03 2.66
CA MET A 229 -0.11 -20.65 1.46
C MET A 229 -0.19 -19.13 1.30
N PRO A 230 0.15 -18.58 0.12
CA PRO A 230 -0.13 -17.18 -0.20
C PRO A 230 -1.64 -16.91 -0.25
N LEU A 231 -2.03 -15.65 -0.02
CA LEU A 231 -3.37 -15.15 -0.29
C LEU A 231 -3.47 -14.77 -1.78
N LEU A 232 -4.68 -14.80 -2.34
CA LEU A 232 -4.96 -14.27 -3.68
C LEU A 232 -4.06 -14.81 -4.81
N SER A 233 -3.59 -16.06 -4.71
CA SER A 233 -2.66 -16.69 -5.66
C SER A 233 -3.30 -17.33 -6.90
N GLY A 234 -4.60 -17.11 -7.10
CA GLY A 234 -5.35 -17.56 -8.27
C GLY A 234 -6.24 -16.42 -8.79
N PRO A 235 -7.16 -16.66 -9.74
CA PRO A 235 -8.21 -15.72 -10.12
C PRO A 235 -9.41 -15.79 -9.17
N GLY A 236 -10.15 -14.68 -9.03
CA GLY A 236 -11.39 -14.58 -8.25
C GLY A 236 -12.62 -14.75 -9.12
N LYS A 237 -13.80 -14.58 -8.52
CA LYS A 237 -15.10 -14.66 -9.21
C LYS A 237 -15.85 -13.34 -9.23
N ARG A 238 -15.41 -12.36 -8.43
CA ARG A 238 -15.97 -11.01 -8.43
C ARG A 238 -15.60 -10.28 -9.72
N ALA A 239 -16.46 -9.34 -10.12
CA ALA A 239 -16.23 -8.54 -11.31
C ALA A 239 -14.90 -7.79 -11.19
N PHE A 240 -14.10 -7.85 -12.26
CA PHE A 240 -12.79 -7.21 -12.34
C PHE A 240 -11.78 -7.73 -11.31
N ASP A 241 -11.93 -8.97 -10.84
CA ASP A 241 -11.04 -9.65 -9.90
C ASP A 241 -10.59 -11.03 -10.43
N GLU A 242 -10.54 -11.17 -11.76
CA GLU A 242 -10.29 -12.44 -12.46
C GLU A 242 -8.79 -12.77 -12.62
N ALA A 243 -7.92 -12.18 -11.80
CA ALA A 243 -6.48 -12.44 -11.77
C ALA A 243 -5.95 -12.56 -10.32
N ILE A 244 -4.64 -12.74 -10.17
CA ILE A 244 -4.00 -12.74 -8.84
C ILE A 244 -4.08 -11.35 -8.21
N GLY A 245 -3.97 -11.32 -6.87
CA GLY A 245 -3.82 -10.06 -6.13
C GLY A 245 -2.36 -9.62 -6.08
N HIS A 246 -2.15 -8.32 -6.24
CA HIS A 246 -0.85 -7.66 -6.19
C HIS A 246 -0.76 -6.68 -5.01
N HIS A 247 0.34 -5.92 -4.90
CA HIS A 247 0.67 -4.96 -3.81
C HIS A 247 -0.59 -4.48 -3.07
N ALA A 248 -0.66 -4.87 -1.80
CA ALA A 248 -1.84 -4.72 -0.98
C ALA A 248 -1.57 -3.88 0.26
N MET A 249 -2.61 -3.24 0.76
CA MET A 249 -2.63 -2.50 2.01
C MET A 249 -3.72 -3.10 2.91
N ALA A 250 -3.37 -3.33 4.17
CA ALA A 250 -4.32 -3.81 5.17
C ALA A 250 -4.79 -2.66 6.06
N LEU A 251 -6.10 -2.61 6.29
CA LEU A 251 -6.74 -1.71 7.26
C LEU A 251 -7.39 -2.56 8.36
N PRO A 252 -6.76 -2.68 9.54
CA PRO A 252 -7.42 -3.25 10.71
C PRO A 252 -8.70 -2.48 11.03
N GLN A 253 -9.74 -3.22 11.44
CA GLN A 253 -11.05 -2.71 11.81
C GLN A 253 -11.42 -3.31 13.17
N GLY A 254 -10.70 -2.92 14.22
CA GLY A 254 -10.76 -3.56 15.53
C GLY A 254 -9.78 -4.71 15.67
N LEU A 255 -10.03 -5.59 16.64
CA LEU A 255 -9.04 -6.56 17.10
C LEU A 255 -8.86 -7.78 16.20
N ASP A 256 -9.93 -8.28 15.56
CA ASP A 256 -9.95 -9.60 14.91
C ASP A 256 -10.34 -9.56 13.43
N GLU A 257 -10.74 -8.40 12.92
CA GLU A 257 -11.13 -8.19 11.53
C GLU A 257 -10.44 -6.98 10.91
N GLY A 258 -10.29 -7.02 9.59
CA GLY A 258 -9.80 -5.90 8.80
C GLY A 258 -10.22 -6.03 7.35
N TYR A 259 -9.74 -5.12 6.52
CA TYR A 259 -9.90 -5.15 5.08
C TYR A 259 -8.54 -5.19 4.40
N LEU A 260 -8.43 -6.00 3.34
CA LEU A 260 -7.29 -6.01 2.44
C LEU A 260 -7.68 -5.29 1.16
N TYR A 261 -7.06 -4.15 0.91
CA TYR A 261 -7.13 -3.41 -0.34
C TYR A 261 -5.99 -3.87 -1.22
N TYR A 262 -6.26 -4.28 -2.44
CA TYR A 262 -5.24 -4.77 -3.37
C TYR A 262 -5.61 -4.37 -4.78
N PHE A 263 -4.62 -4.29 -5.66
CA PHE A 263 -4.91 -4.19 -7.09
C PHE A 263 -4.80 -5.54 -7.78
N THR A 264 -5.47 -5.65 -8.92
CA THR A 264 -5.42 -6.80 -9.82
C THR A 264 -5.46 -6.33 -11.26
N HIS A 265 -5.17 -7.22 -12.21
CA HIS A 265 -5.19 -6.96 -13.64
C HIS A 265 -6.35 -7.71 -14.31
N PRO A 266 -7.57 -7.13 -14.39
CA PRO A 266 -8.70 -7.79 -15.04
C PRO A 266 -8.35 -8.23 -16.46
N GLY A 267 -8.55 -9.51 -16.75
CA GLY A 267 -8.22 -10.10 -18.06
C GLY A 267 -6.72 -10.18 -18.40
N GLY A 268 -5.82 -9.93 -17.44
CA GLY A 268 -4.37 -10.08 -17.60
C GLY A 268 -3.67 -9.00 -18.45
N GLY A 269 -4.34 -7.88 -18.71
CA GLY A 269 -3.77 -6.74 -19.44
C GLY A 269 -3.09 -5.71 -18.53
N ARG A 270 -2.83 -4.51 -19.06
CA ARG A 270 -2.26 -3.38 -18.29
C ARG A 270 -3.27 -2.75 -17.33
N ARG A 271 -4.56 -2.78 -17.71
CA ARG A 271 -5.65 -2.23 -16.90
C ARG A 271 -5.59 -2.81 -15.50
N SER A 272 -5.80 -1.95 -14.51
CA SER A 272 -5.85 -2.35 -13.11
C SER A 272 -7.15 -1.91 -12.47
N THR A 273 -7.52 -2.57 -11.39
CA THR A 273 -8.63 -2.17 -10.52
C THR A 273 -8.22 -2.39 -9.08
N VAL A 274 -8.69 -1.53 -8.18
CA VAL A 274 -8.58 -1.78 -6.73
C VAL A 274 -9.78 -2.60 -6.31
N GLN A 275 -9.52 -3.64 -5.52
CA GLN A 275 -10.49 -4.53 -4.92
C GLN A 275 -10.34 -4.48 -3.39
N VAL A 276 -11.36 -4.96 -2.69
CA VAL A 276 -11.33 -5.09 -1.23
C VAL A 276 -11.90 -6.42 -0.79
N ALA A 277 -11.22 -7.09 0.14
CA ALA A 277 -11.64 -8.35 0.73
C ALA A 277 -11.50 -8.32 2.26
N ARG A 278 -12.28 -9.15 2.96
CA ARG A 278 -12.22 -9.23 4.42
C ARG A 278 -10.96 -9.99 4.87
N LEU A 279 -10.25 -9.42 5.82
CA LEU A 279 -9.19 -10.08 6.59
C LEU A 279 -9.72 -10.55 7.93
N HIS A 280 -9.30 -11.75 8.32
CA HIS A 280 -9.53 -12.28 9.66
C HIS A 280 -8.46 -13.33 10.01
N VAL A 281 -8.27 -13.57 11.30
CA VAL A 281 -7.39 -14.64 11.79
C VAL A 281 -8.21 -15.89 12.09
N ARG A 282 -7.86 -17.02 11.47
CA ARG A 282 -8.50 -18.32 11.72
C ARG A 282 -7.48 -19.43 11.80
N ASP A 283 -7.55 -20.23 12.86
CA ASP A 283 -6.62 -21.33 13.15
C ASP A 283 -5.14 -20.86 13.19
N GLY A 284 -4.93 -19.62 13.67
CA GLY A 284 -3.60 -18.99 13.75
C GLY A 284 -3.04 -18.48 12.42
N TRP A 285 -3.84 -18.46 11.36
CA TRP A 285 -3.46 -18.03 10.01
C TRP A 285 -4.28 -16.83 9.55
N LEU A 286 -3.66 -15.95 8.78
CA LEU A 286 -4.38 -14.85 8.14
C LEU A 286 -5.16 -15.41 6.96
N ARG A 287 -6.45 -15.09 6.89
CA ARG A 287 -7.36 -15.53 5.84
C ARG A 287 -7.95 -14.34 5.11
N CYS A 288 -8.18 -14.55 3.82
CA CYS A 288 -8.78 -13.60 2.90
C CYS A 288 -9.51 -14.41 1.82
N ASP A 289 -10.79 -14.67 2.04
CA ASP A 289 -11.66 -15.22 0.99
C ASP A 289 -12.30 -14.04 0.26
N ARG A 290 -11.67 -13.62 -0.85
CA ARG A 290 -12.15 -12.46 -1.61
C ARG A 290 -13.51 -12.66 -2.28
N ASP A 291 -13.94 -13.91 -2.49
CA ASP A 291 -15.21 -14.24 -3.13
C ASP A 291 -16.37 -14.32 -2.13
N GLU A 292 -16.08 -14.40 -0.82
CA GLU A 292 -17.08 -14.39 0.24
C GLU A 292 -17.77 -13.02 0.30
N PRO A 293 -19.11 -12.95 0.20
CA PRO A 293 -19.82 -11.71 0.47
C PRO A 293 -19.69 -11.32 1.95
N PHE A 294 -19.32 -10.08 2.22
CA PHE A 294 -19.23 -9.54 3.57
C PHE A 294 -19.82 -8.13 3.62
N PRO A 295 -20.49 -7.76 4.74
CA PRO A 295 -20.84 -6.37 4.99
C PRO A 295 -19.57 -5.52 5.00
N TYR A 296 -19.52 -4.50 4.15
CA TYR A 296 -18.37 -3.63 4.02
C TYR A 296 -18.73 -2.21 4.42
N GLY A 297 -17.80 -1.57 5.09
CA GLY A 297 -17.94 -0.22 5.62
C GLY A 297 -16.74 0.03 6.54
N PRO A 298 -15.69 0.70 6.07
CA PRO A 298 -14.59 1.10 6.93
C PRO A 298 -15.11 2.11 7.95
N ASP A 299 -14.83 1.83 9.22
CA ASP A 299 -15.29 2.57 10.39
C ASP A 299 -14.11 3.28 11.05
N PRO A 300 -14.06 4.62 11.00
CA PRO A 300 -12.97 5.38 11.61
C PRO A 300 -12.78 5.13 13.11
N SER A 301 -13.84 4.73 13.83
CA SER A 301 -13.76 4.42 15.27
C SER A 301 -13.06 3.10 15.57
N ARG A 302 -12.89 2.24 14.55
CA ARG A 302 -12.23 0.94 14.63
C ARG A 302 -10.88 0.91 13.91
N THR A 303 -10.54 2.00 13.23
CA THR A 303 -9.30 2.16 12.49
C THR A 303 -8.16 2.63 13.42
N PRO A 304 -6.95 2.08 13.29
CA PRO A 304 -5.80 2.53 14.06
C PRO A 304 -5.54 4.04 13.92
N ALA A 305 -5.14 4.69 15.02
CA ALA A 305 -4.84 6.12 15.04
C ALA A 305 -3.82 6.57 13.97
N PHE A 306 -2.82 5.74 13.64
CA PHE A 306 -1.81 6.09 12.62
C PHE A 306 -2.35 6.08 11.17
N ARG A 307 -3.56 5.55 10.95
CA ARG A 307 -4.32 5.68 9.68
C ARG A 307 -5.41 6.74 9.77
N GLY A 308 -5.37 7.59 10.80
CA GLY A 308 -6.32 8.68 11.05
C GLY A 308 -7.62 8.27 11.75
N GLY A 309 -7.74 7.01 12.16
CA GLY A 309 -8.86 6.56 12.99
C GLY A 309 -8.71 6.93 14.47
N SER A 310 -9.51 6.30 15.32
CA SER A 310 -9.51 6.55 16.78
C SER A 310 -9.44 5.29 17.65
N ALA A 311 -9.13 4.14 17.05
CA ALA A 311 -8.88 2.90 17.79
C ALA A 311 -7.48 2.87 18.43
#